data_AF-A0A3L7REF5-F1
#
_entry.id   AF-A0A3L7REF5-F1
#
_cell.length_a   1.000
_cell.length_b   1.000
_cell.length_c   1.000
_cell.angle_alpha   90.00
_cell.angle_beta   90.00
_cell.angle_gamma   90.00
#
_symmetry.space_group_name_H-M   'P 1'
#
loop_
_entity.id
_entity.type
_entity.pdbx_description
1 polymer ?
#
loop_
_entity_poly.entity_id
_entity_poly.type
_entity_poly.pdbx_seq_one_letter_code
_entity_poly.pdbx_strand_id
1 'polypeptide(L)'
;MITDEICPHCLHVAQTNGSKLRTALDQRLAREQGISGAITAFMRMRDRCVTTMREFAIDTVLAPLPPWAPTLIDAKLPPPPGAEHSRAKMRAIGELRLEDASVRLALEALGYGGKPTEEKLTRTLALGDAAVTTLTAWDNLAIDREHEQSLREAVEAIVVNTQLAGTLLESLRRRDLTRLIEASVRRARALDACRQTLGVG
;
A
#
# COMPACT_ATOMS: atom_id res chain seq x y z
N MET A 1 14.18 -6.77 50.46
CA MET A 1 14.29 -7.02 49.01
C MET A 1 13.35 -8.18 48.71
N ILE A 2 12.14 -7.88 48.24
CA ILE A 2 11.28 -8.93 47.66
C ILE A 2 11.90 -9.19 46.29
N THR A 3 12.55 -10.33 46.13
CA THR A 3 12.89 -10.83 44.80
C THR A 3 11.55 -11.03 44.07
N ASP A 4 11.38 -10.39 42.91
CA ASP A 4 10.22 -10.58 42.01
C ASP A 4 10.23 -12.01 41.41
N GLU A 5 10.32 -13.02 42.26
CA GLU A 5 10.21 -14.41 41.85
C GLU A 5 8.73 -14.73 41.62
N ILE A 6 8.37 -14.88 40.34
CA ILE A 6 7.05 -15.34 39.93
C ILE A 6 6.76 -16.67 40.63
N CYS A 7 5.63 -16.76 41.33
CA CYS A 7 5.21 -17.98 42.00
C CYS A 7 5.17 -19.16 41.00
N PRO A 8 5.83 -20.31 41.29
CA PRO A 8 5.87 -21.46 40.40
C PRO A 8 4.47 -21.97 39.99
N HIS A 9 3.50 -21.87 40.89
CA HIS A 9 2.10 -22.24 40.60
C HIS A 9 1.48 -21.30 39.56
N CYS A 10 1.65 -19.98 39.71
CA CYS A 10 1.11 -19.00 38.77
C CYS A 10 1.74 -19.15 37.38
N LEU A 11 3.04 -19.40 37.30
CA LEU A 11 3.73 -19.69 36.04
C LEU A 11 3.17 -20.95 35.38
N HIS A 12 2.98 -22.03 36.14
CA HIS A 12 2.41 -23.28 35.62
C HIS A 12 0.98 -23.10 35.09
N VAL A 13 0.15 -22.33 35.79
CA VAL A 13 -1.22 -22.00 35.34
C VAL A 13 -1.18 -21.19 34.04
N ALA A 14 -0.33 -20.16 33.95
CA ALA A 14 -0.19 -19.33 32.76
C ALA A 14 0.29 -20.14 31.54
N GLN A 15 1.25 -21.05 31.74
CA GLN A 15 1.73 -21.98 30.70
C GLN A 15 0.63 -22.95 30.25
N THR A 16 -0.12 -23.51 31.18
CA THR A 16 -1.21 -24.45 30.87
C THR A 16 -2.32 -23.77 30.09
N ASN A 17 -2.71 -22.56 30.50
CA ASN A 17 -3.72 -21.78 29.80
C ASN A 17 -3.23 -21.33 28.41
N GLY A 18 -1.97 -20.89 28.31
CA GLY A 18 -1.36 -20.53 27.04
C GLY A 18 -1.26 -21.70 26.06
N SER A 19 -0.93 -22.90 26.53
CA SER A 19 -0.95 -24.13 25.71
C SER A 19 -2.35 -24.49 25.21
N LYS A 20 -3.38 -24.37 26.06
CA LYS A 20 -4.78 -24.58 25.66
C LYS A 20 -5.22 -23.54 24.63
N LEU A 21 -4.87 -22.27 24.85
CA LEU A 21 -5.18 -21.19 23.92
C LEU A 21 -4.48 -21.43 22.58
N ARG A 22 -3.21 -21.82 22.58
CA ARG A 22 -2.47 -22.13 21.35
C ARG A 22 -3.15 -23.22 20.56
N THR A 23 -3.51 -24.32 21.22
CA THR A 23 -4.26 -25.42 20.59
C THR A 23 -5.57 -24.92 19.97
N ALA A 24 -6.33 -24.08 20.68
CA ALA A 24 -7.59 -23.53 20.16
C ALA A 24 -7.38 -22.59 18.96
N LEU A 25 -6.34 -21.76 18.97
CA LEU A 25 -5.99 -20.88 17.86
C LEU A 25 -5.47 -21.67 16.65
N ASP A 26 -4.64 -22.69 16.87
CA ASP A 26 -4.14 -23.57 15.81
C ASP A 26 -5.28 -24.36 15.16
N GLN A 27 -6.29 -24.79 15.93
CA GLN A 27 -7.49 -25.42 15.40
C GLN A 27 -8.32 -24.47 14.50
N ARG A 28 -8.40 -23.19 14.85
CA ARG A 28 -9.05 -22.18 14.00
C ARG A 28 -8.31 -21.99 12.67
N LEU A 29 -7.00 -22.18 12.68
CA LEU A 29 -6.10 -22.08 11.53
C LEU A 29 -5.72 -23.45 10.95
N ALA A 30 -6.55 -24.48 11.15
CA ALA A 30 -6.21 -25.85 10.74
C ALA A 30 -5.94 -25.96 9.23
N ARG A 31 -6.61 -25.14 8.40
CA ARG A 31 -6.39 -25.10 6.94
C ARG A 31 -4.99 -24.56 6.59
N GLU A 32 -4.48 -23.67 7.42
CA GLU A 32 -3.20 -23.00 7.28
C GLU A 32 -2.07 -23.71 8.05
N GLN A 33 -2.30 -24.91 8.60
CA GLN A 33 -1.33 -25.63 9.45
C GLN A 33 -1.00 -24.89 10.76
N GLY A 34 -2.00 -24.23 11.35
CA GLY A 34 -1.88 -23.49 12.59
C GLY A 34 -1.28 -22.09 12.41
N ILE A 35 -0.92 -21.44 13.52
CA ILE A 35 -0.38 -20.07 13.56
C ILE A 35 0.88 -19.95 12.70
N SER A 36 1.78 -20.93 12.78
CA SER A 36 3.07 -20.87 12.06
C SER A 36 2.89 -20.89 10.53
N GLY A 37 1.99 -21.74 10.03
CA GLY A 37 1.71 -21.80 8.60
C GLY A 37 0.86 -20.62 8.12
N ALA A 38 -0.03 -20.08 8.95
CA ALA A 38 -0.76 -18.84 8.65
C ALA A 38 0.18 -17.63 8.51
N ILE A 39 1.13 -17.47 9.43
CA ILE A 39 2.18 -16.44 9.34
C ILE A 39 2.98 -16.62 8.05
N THR A 40 3.41 -17.86 7.77
CA THR A 40 4.19 -18.17 6.56
C THR A 40 3.41 -17.86 5.29
N ALA A 41 2.12 -18.20 5.24
CA ALA A 41 1.25 -17.92 4.10
C ALA A 41 1.07 -16.42 3.89
N PHE A 42 0.85 -15.65 4.96
CA PHE A 42 0.76 -14.20 4.90
C PHE A 42 2.07 -13.56 4.41
N MET A 43 3.23 -13.97 4.93
CA MET A 43 4.53 -13.45 4.48
C MET A 43 4.78 -13.71 3.00
N ARG A 44 4.46 -14.92 2.49
CA ARG A 44 4.53 -15.20 1.05
C ARG A 44 3.57 -14.32 0.24
N MET A 45 2.35 -14.09 0.74
CA MET A 45 1.39 -13.21 0.07
C MET A 45 1.90 -11.76 0.04
N ARG A 46 2.46 -11.28 1.15
CA ARG A 46 3.08 -9.96 1.28
C ARG A 46 4.19 -9.76 0.26
N ASP A 47 5.13 -10.71 0.15
CA ASP A 47 6.24 -10.62 -0.81
C ASP A 47 5.73 -10.58 -2.26
N ARG A 48 4.72 -11.38 -2.58
CA ARG A 48 4.04 -11.33 -3.89
C ARG A 48 3.38 -9.98 -4.15
N CYS A 49 2.73 -9.41 -3.14
CA CYS A 49 2.09 -8.10 -3.24
C CYS A 49 3.12 -6.99 -3.45
N VAL A 50 4.20 -6.97 -2.69
CA VAL A 50 5.29 -6.00 -2.84
C VAL A 50 5.92 -6.09 -4.23
N THR A 51 6.17 -7.31 -4.71
CA THR A 51 6.73 -7.52 -6.07
C THR A 51 5.76 -7.03 -7.14
N THR A 52 4.49 -7.39 -7.04
CA THR A 52 3.47 -6.96 -8.02
C THR A 52 3.26 -5.44 -7.97
N MET A 53 3.29 -4.82 -6.78
CA MET A 53 3.22 -3.36 -6.65
C MET A 53 4.42 -2.67 -7.33
N ARG A 54 5.63 -3.22 -7.25
CA ARG A 54 6.80 -2.67 -7.95
C ARG A 54 6.70 -2.73 -9.47
N GLU A 55 5.98 -3.71 -10.01
CA GLU A 55 5.80 -3.86 -11.45
C GLU A 55 4.62 -3.04 -11.95
N PHE A 56 3.50 -3.14 -11.24
CA PHE A 56 2.22 -2.70 -11.77
C PHE A 56 1.71 -1.41 -11.16
N ALA A 57 2.24 -0.86 -10.05
CA ALA A 57 1.68 0.33 -9.39
C ALA A 57 1.59 1.55 -10.32
N ILE A 58 0.64 2.45 -10.06
CA ILE A 58 0.44 3.64 -10.90
C ILE A 58 1.71 4.48 -10.96
N ASP A 59 2.42 4.59 -9.84
CA ASP A 59 3.65 5.37 -9.73
C ASP A 59 4.82 4.79 -10.53
N THR A 60 4.75 3.52 -11.00
CA THR A 60 5.77 2.93 -11.89
C THR A 60 5.59 3.39 -13.34
N VAL A 61 4.36 3.76 -13.70
CA VAL A 61 3.99 4.23 -15.04
C VAL A 61 3.95 5.75 -15.13
N LEU A 62 3.61 6.41 -14.03
CA LEU A 62 3.41 7.85 -13.98
C LEU A 62 4.69 8.55 -13.52
N ALA A 63 5.41 9.16 -14.47
CA ALA A 63 6.59 9.95 -14.14
C ALA A 63 6.20 11.12 -13.19
N PRO A 64 6.95 11.37 -12.11
CA PRO A 64 6.68 12.48 -11.21
C PRO A 64 6.84 13.82 -11.95
N LEU A 65 6.01 14.79 -11.59
CA LEU A 65 6.14 16.14 -12.12
C LEU A 65 7.36 16.83 -11.50
N PRO A 66 8.22 17.50 -12.29
CA PRO A 66 9.32 18.29 -11.74
C PRO A 66 8.77 19.49 -10.95
N PRO A 67 9.52 20.06 -9.98
CA PRO A 67 9.00 21.08 -9.06
C PRO A 67 8.41 22.33 -9.72
N TRP A 68 8.87 22.68 -10.92
CA TRP A 68 8.39 23.84 -11.69
C TRP A 68 7.09 23.58 -12.47
N ALA A 69 6.75 22.32 -12.76
CA ALA A 69 5.61 22.00 -13.62
C ALA A 69 4.23 22.25 -12.98
N PRO A 70 4.01 21.98 -11.67
CA PRO A 70 2.72 22.22 -11.03
C PRO A 70 2.19 23.65 -11.21
N THR A 71 3.07 24.66 -11.13
CA THR A 71 2.67 26.06 -11.30
C THR A 71 2.23 26.41 -12.71
N LEU A 72 2.73 25.68 -13.72
CA LEU A 72 2.35 25.89 -15.12
C LEU A 72 1.07 25.15 -15.48
N ILE A 73 0.85 23.99 -14.88
CA ILE A 73 -0.32 23.13 -15.12
C ILE A 73 -1.58 23.74 -14.48
N ASP A 74 -1.45 24.47 -13.36
CA ASP A 74 -2.60 25.16 -12.76
C ASP A 74 -3.05 26.33 -13.64
N ALA A 75 -4.26 26.21 -14.20
CA ALA A 75 -4.85 27.24 -15.03
C ALA A 75 -5.23 28.51 -14.26
N LYS A 76 -5.35 28.42 -12.92
CA LYS A 76 -5.65 29.56 -12.04
C LYS A 76 -4.44 30.42 -11.75
N LEU A 77 -3.23 29.88 -11.94
CA LEU A 77 -1.99 30.63 -11.72
C LEU A 77 -1.61 31.41 -12.99
N PRO A 78 -1.07 32.64 -12.83
CA PRO A 78 -0.57 33.40 -13.96
C PRO A 78 0.60 32.66 -14.62
N PRO A 79 0.78 32.83 -15.95
CA PRO A 79 1.93 32.27 -16.64
C PRO A 79 3.23 32.91 -16.11
N PRO A 80 4.39 32.27 -16.32
CA PRO A 80 5.68 32.83 -15.95
C PRO A 80 5.90 34.19 -16.64
N PRO A 81 6.55 35.16 -15.97
CA PRO A 81 6.83 36.46 -16.57
C PRO A 81 7.48 36.35 -17.95
N GLY A 82 6.96 37.09 -18.92
CA GLY A 82 7.41 37.10 -20.30
C GLY A 82 6.92 35.93 -21.16
N ALA A 83 6.20 34.96 -20.60
CA ALA A 83 5.55 33.90 -21.39
C ALA A 83 4.31 34.44 -22.12
N GLU A 84 3.56 35.33 -21.47
CA GLU A 84 2.38 36.02 -22.00
C GLU A 84 2.65 36.78 -23.31
N HIS A 85 3.89 37.22 -23.52
CA HIS A 85 4.31 37.94 -24.72
C HIS A 85 4.82 37.02 -25.84
N SER A 86 4.91 35.70 -25.61
CA SER A 86 5.41 34.73 -26.58
C SER A 86 4.36 33.67 -26.90
N ARG A 87 3.88 33.67 -28.15
CA ARG A 87 2.94 32.66 -28.66
C ARG A 87 3.49 31.23 -28.51
N ALA A 88 4.79 31.04 -28.72
CA ALA A 88 5.44 29.74 -28.58
C ALA A 88 5.40 29.25 -27.12
N LYS A 89 5.72 30.13 -26.16
CA LYS A 89 5.69 29.79 -24.73
C LYS A 89 4.27 29.48 -24.24
N MET A 90 3.29 30.31 -24.62
CA MET A 90 1.89 30.06 -24.26
C MET A 90 1.34 28.76 -24.87
N ARG A 91 1.73 28.44 -26.10
CA ARG A 91 1.36 27.17 -26.74
C ARG A 91 1.93 25.97 -25.99
N ALA A 92 3.21 26.01 -25.63
CA ALA A 92 3.86 24.93 -24.87
C ALA A 92 3.22 24.73 -23.49
N ILE A 93 2.87 25.81 -22.79
CA ILE A 93 2.12 25.74 -21.52
C ILE A 93 0.72 25.13 -21.74
N GLY A 94 0.01 25.54 -22.79
CA GLY A 94 -1.31 25.01 -23.14
C GLY A 94 -1.29 23.51 -23.46
N GLU A 95 -0.31 23.06 -24.24
CA GLU A 95 -0.10 21.65 -24.55
C GLU A 95 0.22 20.83 -23.29
N LEU A 96 1.09 21.34 -22.42
CA LEU A 96 1.38 20.70 -21.13
C LEU A 96 0.12 20.56 -20.25
N ARG A 97 -0.72 21.60 -20.18
CA ARG A 97 -1.99 21.57 -19.44
C ARG A 97 -2.94 20.51 -20.00
N LEU A 98 -3.04 20.41 -21.32
CA LEU A 98 -3.91 19.44 -21.99
C LEU A 98 -3.46 18.00 -21.76
N GLU A 99 -2.16 17.73 -21.82
CA GLU A 99 -1.65 16.38 -21.55
C GLU A 99 -1.73 16.02 -20.06
N ASP A 100 -1.55 16.97 -19.13
CA ASP A 100 -1.81 16.70 -17.71
C ASP A 100 -3.29 16.43 -17.42
N ALA A 101 -4.21 17.17 -18.05
CA ALA A 101 -5.64 16.89 -17.97
C ALA A 101 -5.97 15.49 -18.50
N SER A 102 -5.32 15.06 -19.58
CA SER A 102 -5.47 13.70 -20.15
C SER A 102 -5.01 12.62 -19.17
N VAL A 103 -3.91 12.87 -18.43
CA VAL A 103 -3.46 11.97 -17.35
C VAL A 103 -4.51 11.90 -16.23
N ARG A 104 -5.08 13.03 -15.80
CA ARG A 104 -6.14 13.04 -14.77
C ARG A 104 -7.36 12.23 -15.20
N LEU A 105 -7.83 12.42 -16.43
CA LEU A 105 -8.93 11.65 -16.99
C LEU A 105 -8.62 10.15 -17.07
N ALA A 106 -7.38 9.79 -17.44
CA ALA A 106 -6.96 8.39 -17.46
C ALA A 106 -6.93 7.79 -16.04
N LEU A 107 -6.52 8.55 -15.03
CA LEU A 107 -6.57 8.12 -13.63
C LEU A 107 -8.01 7.98 -13.12
N GLU A 108 -8.89 8.92 -13.46
CA GLU A 108 -10.32 8.85 -13.12
C GLU A 108 -10.99 7.62 -13.74
N ALA A 109 -10.64 7.29 -14.98
CA ALA A 109 -11.17 6.12 -15.69
C ALA A 109 -10.78 4.78 -15.01
N LEU A 110 -9.70 4.75 -14.23
CA LEU A 110 -9.33 3.56 -13.44
C LEU A 110 -10.27 3.34 -12.25
N GLY A 111 -10.99 4.38 -11.80
CA GLY A 111 -11.95 4.32 -10.70
C GLY A 111 -11.38 3.63 -9.46
N TYR A 112 -12.11 2.64 -8.94
CA TYR A 112 -11.68 1.84 -7.79
C TYR A 112 -10.44 0.99 -8.06
N GLY A 113 -10.11 0.66 -9.31
CA GLY A 113 -8.90 -0.10 -9.69
C GLY A 113 -7.61 0.73 -9.72
N GLY A 114 -7.71 2.04 -9.50
CA GLY A 114 -6.59 2.96 -9.43
C GLY A 114 -5.96 3.05 -8.03
N LYS A 115 -5.56 4.27 -7.62
CA LYS A 115 -4.90 4.53 -6.33
C LYS A 115 -5.65 3.99 -5.10
N PRO A 116 -7.00 4.01 -5.02
CA PRO A 116 -7.71 3.45 -3.88
C PRO A 116 -7.42 1.96 -3.64
N THR A 117 -7.23 1.16 -4.70
CA THR A 117 -6.87 -0.27 -4.54
C THR A 117 -5.45 -0.45 -4.02
N GLU A 118 -4.50 0.37 -4.48
CA GLU A 118 -3.10 0.35 -4.01
C GLU A 118 -2.99 0.75 -2.54
N GLU A 119 -3.69 1.82 -2.14
CA GLU A 119 -3.76 2.29 -0.75
C GLU A 119 -4.41 1.24 0.14
N LYS A 120 -5.50 0.62 -0.33
CA LYS A 120 -6.18 -0.45 0.39
C LYS A 120 -5.28 -1.67 0.55
N LEU A 121 -4.56 -2.08 -0.50
CA LEU A 121 -3.61 -3.19 -0.42
C LEU A 121 -2.50 -2.89 0.58
N THR A 122 -1.92 -1.69 0.52
CA THR A 122 -0.87 -1.26 1.47
C THR A 122 -1.36 -1.31 2.92
N ARG A 123 -2.59 -0.83 3.17
CA ARG A 123 -3.22 -0.90 4.51
C ARG A 123 -3.48 -2.33 4.95
N THR A 124 -3.99 -3.18 4.06
CA THR A 124 -4.21 -4.61 4.32
C THR A 124 -2.92 -5.32 4.70
N LEU A 125 -1.81 -5.03 4.01
CA LEU A 125 -0.50 -5.59 4.37
C LEU A 125 -0.02 -5.08 5.73
N ALA A 126 -0.18 -3.79 6.03
CA ALA A 126 0.21 -3.23 7.33
C ALA A 126 -0.56 -3.85 8.50
N LEU A 127 -1.87 -4.09 8.34
CA LEU A 127 -2.70 -4.76 9.35
C LEU A 127 -2.28 -6.22 9.57
N GLY A 128 -1.94 -6.93 8.49
CA GLY A 128 -1.41 -8.29 8.61
C GLY A 128 -0.02 -8.34 9.23
N ASP A 129 0.88 -7.39 8.92
CA ASP A 129 2.21 -7.27 9.53
C ASP A 129 2.10 -7.01 11.05
N ALA A 130 1.15 -6.17 11.48
CA ALA A 130 0.87 -5.94 12.89
C ALA A 130 0.40 -7.22 13.59
N ALA A 131 -0.50 -7.98 12.95
CA ALA A 131 -0.99 -9.24 13.49
C ALA A 131 0.12 -10.32 13.58
N VAL A 132 1.00 -10.40 12.57
CA VAL A 132 2.20 -11.27 12.62
C VAL A 132 3.09 -10.88 13.79
N THR A 133 3.31 -9.58 14.01
CA THR A 133 4.12 -9.08 15.13
C THR A 133 3.54 -9.52 16.47
N THR A 134 2.23 -9.37 16.68
CA THR A 134 1.55 -9.83 17.90
C THR A 134 1.70 -11.33 18.12
N LEU A 135 1.49 -12.14 17.08
CA LEU A 135 1.55 -13.61 17.21
C LEU A 135 2.99 -14.15 17.34
N THR A 136 3.98 -13.45 16.79
CA THR A 136 5.40 -13.83 16.89
C THR A 136 6.02 -13.41 18.21
N ALA A 137 5.56 -12.30 18.80
CA ALA A 137 5.98 -11.85 20.13
C ALA A 137 5.37 -12.69 21.26
N TRP A 138 4.36 -13.50 20.96
CA TRP A 138 3.70 -14.35 21.95
C TRP A 138 4.61 -15.49 22.43
N ASP A 139 4.91 -15.48 23.72
CA ASP A 139 5.74 -16.46 24.44
C ASP A 139 4.99 -17.74 24.87
N ASN A 140 3.77 -17.93 24.38
CA ASN A 140 2.84 -19.01 24.76
C ASN A 140 2.33 -18.94 26.20
N LEU A 141 2.38 -17.78 26.84
CA LEU A 141 1.72 -17.54 28.11
C LEU A 141 0.38 -16.83 27.90
N ALA A 142 -0.64 -17.24 28.67
CA ALA A 142 -1.91 -16.52 28.76
C ALA A 142 -1.95 -15.83 30.13
N ILE A 143 -1.82 -14.50 30.11
CA ILE A 143 -1.65 -13.67 31.32
C ILE A 143 -3.01 -13.15 31.79
N ASP A 144 -3.82 -12.63 30.86
CA ASP A 144 -5.17 -12.11 31.12
C ASP A 144 -6.09 -12.24 29.90
N ARG A 145 -7.37 -11.91 30.10
CA ARG A 145 -8.41 -12.00 29.08
C ARG A 145 -8.22 -11.03 27.91
N GLU A 146 -7.61 -9.88 28.15
CA GLU A 146 -7.36 -8.88 27.11
C GLU A 146 -6.27 -9.37 26.15
N HIS A 147 -5.20 -9.96 26.69
CA HIS A 147 -4.16 -10.62 25.91
C HIS A 147 -4.73 -11.79 25.10
N GLU A 148 -5.59 -12.64 25.68
CA GLU A 148 -6.25 -13.69 24.90
C GLU A 148 -7.10 -13.15 23.74
N GLN A 149 -7.83 -12.05 23.98
CA GLN A 149 -8.66 -11.41 22.97
C GLN A 149 -7.80 -10.82 21.84
N SER A 150 -6.70 -10.14 22.19
CA SER A 150 -5.73 -9.61 21.23
C SER A 150 -5.14 -10.71 20.32
N LEU A 151 -4.80 -11.87 20.90
CA LEU A 151 -4.31 -13.02 20.11
C LEU A 151 -5.37 -13.59 19.16
N ARG A 152 -6.63 -13.65 19.60
CA ARG A 152 -7.76 -14.08 18.74
C ARG A 152 -8.00 -13.09 17.59
N GLU A 153 -7.96 -11.80 17.88
CA GLU A 153 -8.09 -10.74 16.87
C GLU A 153 -6.93 -10.76 15.88
N ALA A 154 -5.69 -11.00 16.35
CA ALA A 154 -4.53 -11.15 15.48
C ALA A 154 -4.65 -12.36 14.54
N VAL A 155 -5.15 -13.50 15.03
CA VAL A 155 -5.43 -14.68 14.20
C VAL A 155 -6.47 -14.35 13.12
N GLU A 156 -7.58 -13.71 13.49
CA GLU A 156 -8.61 -13.32 12.53
C GLU A 156 -8.07 -12.30 11.50
N ALA A 157 -7.31 -11.31 11.97
CA ALA A 157 -6.68 -10.31 11.12
C ALA A 157 -5.73 -10.94 10.09
N ILE A 158 -4.90 -11.93 10.45
CA ILE A 158 -4.04 -12.60 9.47
C ILE A 158 -4.86 -13.27 8.37
N VAL A 159 -5.90 -14.02 8.73
CA VAL A 159 -6.71 -14.76 7.75
C VAL A 159 -7.41 -13.80 6.80
N VAL A 160 -8.11 -12.81 7.36
CA VAL A 160 -8.87 -11.82 6.58
C VAL A 160 -7.93 -11.01 5.68
N ASN A 161 -6.81 -10.52 6.20
CA ASN A 161 -5.89 -9.71 5.41
C ASN A 161 -5.14 -10.54 4.35
N THR A 162 -4.85 -11.83 4.59
CA THR A 162 -4.27 -12.71 3.56
C THR A 162 -5.24 -12.87 2.37
N GLN A 163 -6.52 -13.13 2.64
CA GLN A 163 -7.54 -13.31 1.60
C GLN A 163 -7.83 -12.00 0.85
N LEU A 164 -7.95 -10.90 1.58
CA LEU A 164 -8.17 -9.58 1.00
C LEU A 164 -6.98 -9.14 0.14
N ALA A 165 -5.75 -9.34 0.61
CA ALA A 165 -4.55 -9.06 -0.17
C ALA A 165 -4.53 -9.87 -1.47
N GLY A 166 -4.88 -11.16 -1.43
CA GLY A 166 -5.00 -11.98 -2.65
C GLY A 166 -6.01 -11.43 -3.65
N THR A 167 -7.18 -10.99 -3.18
CA THR A 167 -8.22 -10.38 -4.04
C THR A 167 -7.75 -9.06 -4.67
N LEU A 168 -7.15 -8.18 -3.87
CA LEU A 168 -6.64 -6.88 -4.34
C LEU A 168 -5.47 -7.06 -5.31
N LEU A 169 -4.60 -8.04 -5.05
CA LEU A 169 -3.50 -8.40 -5.93
C LEU A 169 -3.99 -8.79 -7.33
N GLU A 170 -5.03 -9.60 -7.39
CA GLU A 170 -5.62 -10.02 -8.67
C GLU A 170 -6.29 -8.84 -9.39
N SER A 171 -6.94 -7.95 -8.65
CA SER A 171 -7.46 -6.69 -9.21
C SER A 171 -6.37 -5.82 -9.82
N LEU A 172 -5.20 -5.72 -9.16
CA LEU A 172 -4.05 -4.99 -9.70
C LEU A 172 -3.47 -5.62 -10.97
N ARG A 173 -3.43 -6.95 -11.05
CA ARG A 173 -2.93 -7.67 -12.22
C ARG A 173 -3.83 -7.56 -13.44
N ARG A 174 -5.14 -7.43 -13.23
CA ARG A 174 -6.14 -7.36 -14.32
C ARG A 174 -6.40 -5.96 -14.82
N ARG A 175 -5.92 -4.92 -14.13
CA ARG A 175 -6.21 -3.55 -14.54
C ARG A 175 -5.47 -3.20 -15.81
N ASP A 176 -6.15 -2.49 -16.70
CA ASP A 176 -5.55 -1.97 -17.92
C ASP A 176 -4.98 -0.57 -17.68
N LEU A 177 -3.66 -0.44 -17.77
CA LEU A 177 -2.96 0.84 -17.64
C LEU A 177 -2.60 1.47 -19.00
N THR A 178 -2.98 0.87 -20.13
CA THR A 178 -2.56 1.29 -21.47
C THR A 178 -2.83 2.77 -21.71
N ARG A 179 -4.04 3.24 -21.39
CA ARG A 179 -4.42 4.66 -21.54
C ARG A 179 -3.60 5.59 -20.65
N LEU A 180 -3.27 5.15 -19.44
CA LEU A 180 -2.44 5.93 -18.50
C LEU A 180 -0.99 5.99 -18.98
N ILE A 181 -0.45 4.89 -19.49
CA ILE A 181 0.91 4.83 -20.08
C ILE A 181 0.99 5.82 -21.25
N GLU A 182 0.05 5.76 -22.19
CA GLU A 182 0.02 6.66 -23.34
C GLU A 182 -0.08 8.14 -22.92
N ALA A 183 -0.95 8.46 -21.96
CA ALA A 183 -1.08 9.82 -21.43
C ALA A 183 0.20 10.28 -20.71
N SER A 184 0.84 9.40 -19.93
CA SER A 184 2.11 9.67 -19.24
C SER A 184 3.22 10.00 -20.24
N VAL A 185 3.34 9.23 -21.34
CA VAL A 185 4.34 9.47 -22.39
C VAL A 185 4.11 10.80 -23.09
N ARG A 186 2.85 11.14 -23.45
CA ARG A 186 2.55 12.43 -24.06
C ARG A 186 2.84 13.59 -23.12
N ARG A 187 2.47 13.46 -21.84
CA ARG A 187 2.80 14.46 -20.82
C ARG A 187 4.31 14.65 -20.64
N ALA A 188 5.09 13.57 -20.67
CA ALA A 188 6.55 13.64 -20.60
C ALA A 188 7.14 14.44 -21.78
N ARG A 189 6.66 14.19 -23.01
CA ARG A 189 7.08 14.96 -24.20
C ARG A 189 6.68 16.43 -24.09
N ALA A 190 5.47 16.72 -23.60
CA ALA A 190 4.99 18.08 -23.39
C ALA A 190 5.80 18.81 -22.30
N LEU A 191 6.18 18.10 -21.23
CA LEU A 191 7.07 18.63 -20.19
C LEU A 191 8.43 19.00 -20.78
N ASP A 192 9.05 18.13 -21.57
CA ASP A 192 10.33 18.41 -22.21
C ASP A 192 10.27 19.60 -23.17
N ALA A 193 9.22 19.66 -23.99
CA ALA A 193 9.01 20.79 -24.90
C ALA A 193 8.79 22.11 -24.13
N CYS A 194 8.01 22.07 -23.06
CA CYS A 194 7.76 23.22 -22.20
C CYS A 194 9.05 23.69 -21.51
N ARG A 195 9.85 22.74 -21.00
CA ARG A 195 11.16 22.97 -20.40
C ARG A 195 12.09 23.71 -21.36
N GLN A 196 12.24 23.20 -22.58
CA GLN A 196 13.09 23.80 -23.62
C GLN A 196 12.60 25.19 -24.05
N THR A 197 11.28 25.37 -24.20
CA THR A 197 10.70 26.62 -24.70
C THR A 197 10.74 27.74 -23.66
N LEU A 198 10.59 27.40 -22.38
CA LEU A 198 10.63 28.35 -21.28
C LEU A 198 12.06 28.59 -20.75
N GLY A 199 13.00 27.67 -21.01
CA GLY A 199 14.35 27.73 -20.46
C GLY A 199 14.37 27.51 -18.94
N VAL A 200 13.43 26.73 -18.42
CA VAL A 200 13.31 26.39 -16.99
C VAL A 200 13.88 25.00 -16.75
N GLY A 201 14.49 24.75 -15.59
CA GLY A 201 15.14 23.46 -15.29
C GLY A 201 15.89 23.52 -13.98
#